data_AF-A0A920G550-F1
#
_entry.id   AF-A0A920G550-F1
#
_cell.length_a   1.000
_cell.length_b   1.000
_cell.length_c   1.000
_cell.angle_alpha   90.00
_cell.angle_beta   90.00
_cell.angle_gamma   90.00
#
_symmetry.space_group_name_H-M   'P 1'
#
loop_
_entity.id
_entity.type
_entity.pdbx_description
1 polymer ?
#
loop_
_entity_poly.entity_id
_entity_poly.type
_entity_poly.pdbx_seq_one_letter_code
_entity_poly.pdbx_strand_id
1 'polypeptide(L)' 'MAQVTVEQLAETVGASVDRLLSQMKDAGLPHASADEAVSEEDKQTLLAHLKKPW' A
#
# COMPACT_ATOMS: atom_id res chain seq x y z
N MET A 1 6.56 -0.23 -17.03
CA MET A 1 6.19 -0.64 -15.66
C MET A 1 6.13 0.62 -14.82
N ALA A 2 4.96 0.98 -14.30
CA ALA A 2 4.79 2.16 -13.46
C ALA A 2 4.97 1.73 -12.00
N GLN A 3 6.13 2.02 -11.43
CA GLN A 3 6.33 1.96 -9.99
C GLN A 3 5.48 3.09 -9.40
N VAL A 4 4.49 2.77 -8.56
CA VAL A 4 3.73 3.79 -7.83
C VAL A 4 4.22 3.80 -6.40
N THR A 5 4.41 4.97 -5.80
CA THR A 5 4.87 5.06 -4.42
C THR A 5 3.73 4.75 -3.44
N VAL A 6 4.07 4.49 -2.17
CA VAL A 6 3.08 4.33 -1.10
C VAL A 6 2.20 5.57 -1.03
N GLU A 7 2.77 6.76 -1.18
CA GLU A 7 2.03 8.03 -1.27
C GLU A 7 0.99 8.03 -2.40
N GLN A 8 1.40 7.71 -3.63
CA GLN A 8 0.51 7.67 -4.78
C GLN A 8 -0.59 6.62 -4.64
N LEU A 9 -0.25 5.46 -4.07
CA LEU A 9 -1.23 4.41 -3.80
C LEU A 9 -2.24 4.87 -2.75
N ALA A 10 -1.79 5.53 -1.68
CA ALA A 10 -2.63 6.08 -0.62
C ALA A 10 -3.62 7.11 -1.18
N GLU A 11 -3.15 8.04 -2.01
CA GLU A 11 -4.01 9.00 -2.71
C GLU A 11 -5.05 8.32 -3.61
N THR A 12 -4.63 7.29 -4.36
CA THR A 12 -5.50 6.54 -5.27
C THR A 12 -6.63 5.82 -4.53
N VAL A 13 -6.35 5.25 -3.36
CA VAL A 13 -7.35 4.55 -2.54
C VAL A 13 -8.07 5.47 -1.55
N GLY A 14 -7.73 6.76 -1.51
CA GLY A 14 -8.30 7.73 -0.58
C GLY A 14 -7.92 7.48 0.89
N ALA A 15 -6.78 6.84 1.13
CA ALA A 15 -6.24 6.60 2.47
C ALA A 15 -5.10 7.57 2.78
N SER A 16 -4.85 7.82 4.06
CA SER A 16 -3.62 8.47 4.51
C SER A 16 -2.43 7.52 4.40
N VAL A 17 -1.25 8.04 4.06
CA VAL A 17 0.00 7.27 3.98
C VAL A 17 0.24 6.43 5.23
N ASP A 18 0.05 6.98 6.43
CA ASP A 18 0.18 6.25 7.70
C ASP A 18 -0.75 5.04 7.82
N ARG A 19 -1.98 5.16 7.32
CA ARG A 19 -2.95 4.05 7.31
C ARG A 19 -2.49 2.99 6.34
N LEU A 20 -2.04 3.38 5.16
CA LEU A 20 -1.55 2.44 4.16
C LEU A 20 -0.29 1.71 4.67
N LEU A 21 0.67 2.43 5.26
CA LEU A 21 1.86 1.83 5.88
C LEU A 21 1.52 0.85 6.99
N SER A 22 0.54 1.18 7.83
CA SER A 22 0.05 0.27 8.88
C SER A 22 -0.50 -1.02 8.27
N GLN A 23 -1.28 -0.91 7.19
CA GLN A 23 -1.90 -2.05 6.51
C GLN A 23 -0.89 -2.87 5.70
N MET A 24 0.12 -2.22 5.14
CA MET A 24 1.26 -2.88 4.51
C MET A 24 2.01 -3.73 5.52
N LYS A 25 2.29 -3.16 6.69
CA LYS A 25 2.96 -3.87 7.79
C LYS A 25 2.14 -5.05 8.30
N ASP A 26 0.82 -4.88 8.44
CA ASP A 26 -0.10 -5.96 8.82
C ASP A 26 -0.19 -7.06 7.76
N ALA A 27 -0.04 -6.71 6.48
CA ALA A 27 0.07 -7.64 5.37
C ALA A 27 1.45 -8.32 5.25
N GLY A 28 2.43 -7.93 6.08
CA GLY A 28 3.79 -8.47 6.08
C GLY A 28 4.71 -7.86 5.02
N LEU A 29 4.35 -6.70 4.46
CA LEU A 29 5.18 -5.98 3.50
C LEU A 29 6.28 -5.18 4.22
N PRO A 30 7.49 -5.09 3.65
CA PRO A 30 8.64 -4.42 4.28
C PRO A 30 8.58 -2.88 4.20
N HIS A 31 7.51 -2.31 3.64
CA HIS A 31 7.40 -0.87 3.43
C HIS A 31 7.24 -0.10 4.74
N ALA A 32 8.05 0.95 4.89
CA ALA A 32 8.09 1.81 6.06
C ALA A 32 7.96 3.30 5.73
N SER A 33 8.07 3.71 4.46
CA SER A 33 8.05 5.13 4.05
C SER A 33 7.12 5.43 2.87
N ALA A 34 6.65 6.67 2.79
CA ALA A 34 5.77 7.18 1.73
C ALA A 34 6.41 7.11 0.33
N ASP A 35 7.72 7.35 0.29
CA ASP A 35 8.54 7.40 -0.92
C ASP A 35 8.88 6.02 -1.48
N GLU A 36 8.57 4.95 -0.74
CA GLU A 36 8.86 3.61 -1.22
C GLU A 36 7.99 3.23 -2.40
N ALA A 37 8.61 2.65 -3.41
CA ALA A 37 7.91 2.13 -4.57
C ALA A 37 7.15 0.86 -4.20
N VAL A 38 5.86 0.85 -4.50
CA VAL A 38 4.94 -0.27 -4.36
C VAL A 38 4.79 -0.95 -5.72
N SER A 39 5.17 -2.22 -5.77
CA SER A 39 5.02 -3.04 -6.97
C SER A 39 3.57 -3.53 -7.11
N GLU A 40 3.23 -4.06 -8.28
CA GLU A 40 1.90 -4.64 -8.49
C GLU A 40 1.68 -5.88 -7.61
N GLU A 41 2.74 -6.63 -7.26
CA GLU A 41 2.68 -7.76 -6.32
C GLU A 41 2.40 -7.31 -4.88
N ASP A 42 3.01 -6.21 -4.45
CA ASP A 42 2.77 -5.62 -3.12
C ASP A 42 1.31 -5.15 -3.01
N LYS A 43 0.78 -4.51 -4.07
CA LYS A 43 -0.64 -4.13 -4.15
C LYS A 43 -1.54 -5.34 -4.09
N GLN A 44 -1.22 -6.44 -4.78
CA GLN A 44 -2.03 -7.66 -4.71
C GLN A 44 -2.05 -8.26 -3.31
N THR A 45 -0.90 -8.27 -2.63
CA THR A 45 -0.77 -8.72 -1.23
C THR A 45 -1.62 -7.86 -0.30
N LEU A 46 -1.51 -6.54 -0.43
CA LEU A 46 -2.37 -5.56 0.24
C LEU A 46 -3.85 -5.82 -0.04
N LEU A 47 -4.27 -5.88 -1.31
CA LEU A 47 -5.66 -6.11 -1.71
C LEU A 47 -6.21 -7.44 -1.18
N ALA A 48 -5.39 -8.49 -1.13
CA ALA A 48 -5.78 -9.78 -0.55
C ALA A 48 -6.03 -9.67 0.96
N HIS A 49 -5.23 -8.85 1.66
CA HIS A 49 -5.43 -8.54 3.08
C HIS A 49 -6.65 -7.63 3.30
N LEU A 50 -6.82 -6.62 2.44
CA LEU A 50 -7.84 -5.58 2.51
C LEU A 50 -9.21 -5.98 1.93
N LYS A 51 -9.50 -7.27 1.75
CA LYS A 51 -10.77 -7.79 1.17
C LYS A 51 -12.09 -7.37 1.87
N LYS A 52 -12.05 -6.43 2.83
CA LYS A 52 -13.23 -5.73 3.34
C LYS A 52 -13.30 -4.33 2.74
N PRO A 53 -14.46 -3.89 2.23
CA PRO A 53 -14.62 -2.54 1.71
C PRO A 53 -14.25 -1.53 2.80
N TRP A 54 -13.32 -0.62 2.47
CA TRP A 54 -12.93 0.50 3.31
C TRP A 54 -14.03 1.55 3.37
#